data_AF-B4J1U9-F1
#
_entry.id   AF-B4J1U9-F1
#
_cell.length_a   1.000
_cell.length_b   1.000
_cell.length_c   1.000
_cell.angle_alpha   90.00
_cell.angle_beta   90.00
_cell.angle_gamma   90.00
#
_symmetry.space_group_name_H-M   'P 1'
#
loop_
_entity.id
_entity.type
_entity.pdbx_description
1 polymer ?
#
loop_
_entity_poly.entity_id
_entity_poly.type
_entity_poly.pdbx_seq_one_letter_code
_entity_poly.pdbx_strand_id
1 'polypeptide(L)'
;MRTDCRPFAKVWIGHKELNGLLDTGASVSLLGHGGANLVKELGLELHKACSTVQTAGGSPHRIMGKIRTAMTYNGITKDVDLFPYHGNNRSNWNGLRPNLNRSLNSV
;
A
#
# COMPACT_ATOMS: atom_id res chain seq x y z
N MET A 1 12.98 16.97 15.44
CA MET A 1 12.36 15.94 14.58
C MET A 1 10.96 16.40 14.23
N ARG A 2 10.63 16.62 12.94
CA ARG A 2 9.24 16.88 12.54
C ARG A 2 8.51 15.55 12.47
N THR A 3 7.63 15.30 13.43
CA THR A 3 6.66 14.20 13.39
C THR A 3 5.72 14.48 12.22
N ASP A 4 5.63 13.54 11.27
CA ASP A 4 4.66 13.62 10.19
C ASP A 4 3.26 13.67 10.81
N CYS A 5 2.60 14.82 10.73
CA CYS A 5 1.29 15.08 11.33
C CYS A 5 0.13 14.65 10.44
N ARG A 6 0.41 13.99 9.31
CA ARG A 6 -0.64 13.57 8.39
C ARG A 6 -1.50 12.47 9.02
N PRO A 7 -2.83 12.54 8.83
CA PRO A 7 -3.74 11.57 9.43
C PRO A 7 -3.55 10.19 8.80
N PHE A 8 -3.48 9.17 9.66
CA PHE A 8 -3.52 7.76 9.29
C PHE A 8 -4.86 7.16 9.69
N ALA A 9 -5.34 6.22 8.90
CA ALA A 9 -6.58 5.49 9.14
C ALA A 9 -6.37 3.99 8.99
N LYS A 10 -7.04 3.23 9.85
CA LYS A 10 -7.18 1.79 9.66
C LYS A 10 -8.15 1.52 8.52
N VAL A 11 -7.71 0.75 7.54
CA VAL A 11 -8.52 0.28 6.42
C VAL A 11 -8.39 -1.23 6.30
N TRP A 12 -9.41 -1.87 5.76
CA TRP A 12 -9.42 -3.30 5.52
C TRP A 12 -9.49 -3.58 4.03
N ILE A 13 -8.66 -4.50 3.54
CA ILE A 13 -8.78 -5.07 2.20
C ILE A 13 -8.92 -6.57 2.37
N GLY A 14 -10.10 -7.11 2.05
CA GLY A 14 -10.45 -8.48 2.41
C GLY A 14 -10.32 -8.69 3.92
N HIS A 15 -9.45 -9.62 4.33
CA HIS A 15 -9.21 -9.95 5.74
C HIS A 15 -7.97 -9.28 6.34
N LYS A 16 -7.32 -8.35 5.62
CA LYS A 16 -6.10 -7.67 6.07
C LYS A 16 -6.38 -6.25 6.52
N GLU A 17 -6.00 -5.94 7.76
CA GLU A 17 -5.96 -4.58 8.30
C GLU A 17 -4.67 -3.89 7.85
N LEU A 18 -4.78 -2.65 7.37
CA LEU A 18 -3.67 -1.82 6.92
C LEU A 18 -3.80 -0.42 7.53
N ASN A 19 -2.66 0.25 7.71
CA ASN A 19 -2.63 1.68 8.01
C ASN A 19 -2.46 2.47 6.70
N GLY A 20 -3.52 3.15 6.28
CA GLY A 20 -3.52 4.04 5.13
C GLY A 20 -3.25 5.48 5.54
N LEU A 21 -2.39 6.17 4.79
CA LEU A 21 -2.24 7.62 4.88
C LEU A 21 -3.43 8.29 4.17
N LEU A 22 -4.14 9.18 4.85
CA LEU A 22 -5.20 9.97 4.24
C LEU A 22 -4.58 11.20 3.56
N ASP A 23 -4.40 11.11 2.24
CA ASP A 23 -3.76 12.15 1.44
C ASP A 23 -4.74 12.72 0.41
N THR A 24 -5.33 13.88 0.72
CA THR A 24 -6.23 14.59 -0.20
C THR A 24 -5.50 15.20 -1.40
N GLY A 25 -4.16 15.29 -1.35
CA GLY A 25 -3.34 15.76 -2.47
C GLY A 25 -3.01 14.67 -3.48
N ALA A 26 -3.32 13.41 -3.17
CA ALA A 26 -3.07 12.28 -4.07
C ALA A 26 -4.24 12.08 -5.05
N SER A 27 -3.95 12.06 -6.34
CA SER A 27 -4.95 11.77 -7.37
C SER A 27 -5.35 10.28 -7.44
N VAL A 28 -4.54 9.40 -6.83
CA VAL A 28 -4.73 7.94 -6.85
C VAL A 28 -4.30 7.30 -5.54
N SER A 29 -4.91 6.16 -5.20
CA SER A 29 -4.52 5.35 -4.05
C SER A 29 -3.33 4.44 -4.39
N LEU A 30 -2.21 4.65 -3.71
CA LEU A 30 -0.97 3.92 -3.96
C LEU A 30 -0.73 2.85 -2.87
N LEU A 31 -0.39 1.63 -3.28
CA LEU A 31 0.13 0.64 -2.33
C LEU A 31 1.64 0.76 -2.24
N GLY A 32 2.11 0.96 -1.01
CA GLY A 32 3.51 1.18 -0.67
C GLY A 32 4.43 -0.03 -0.90
N HIS A 33 5.61 0.01 -0.28
CA HIS A 33 6.52 -1.13 -0.28
C HIS A 33 5.81 -2.36 0.31
N GLY A 34 5.98 -3.53 -0.33
CA GLY A 34 5.23 -4.74 0.03
C GLY A 34 3.83 -4.83 -0.58
N GLY A 35 3.35 -3.82 -1.31
CA GLY A 35 2.06 -3.86 -2.01
C GLY A 35 1.94 -5.07 -2.95
N ALA A 36 2.99 -5.40 -3.68
CA ALA A 36 3.03 -6.60 -4.52
C ALA A 36 2.76 -7.91 -3.73
N ASN A 37 3.32 -8.01 -2.53
CA ASN A 37 3.15 -9.19 -1.67
C ASN A 37 1.73 -9.25 -1.12
N LEU A 38 1.18 -8.11 -0.68
CA LEU A 38 -0.19 -8.01 -0.21
C LEU A 38 -1.18 -8.46 -1.30
N VAL A 39 -0.96 -8.02 -2.53
CA VAL A 39 -1.79 -8.38 -3.69
C VAL A 39 -1.79 -9.89 -3.94
N LYS A 40 -0.59 -10.49 -3.93
CA LYS A 40 -0.42 -11.93 -4.07
C LYS A 40 -1.05 -12.70 -2.92
N GLU A 41 -0.86 -12.23 -1.69
CA GLU A 41 -1.39 -12.85 -0.47
C GLU A 41 -2.92 -12.85 -0.46
N LEU A 42 -3.54 -11.76 -0.90
CA LEU A 42 -4.99 -11.63 -0.98
C LEU A 42 -5.60 -12.31 -2.23
N GLY A 43 -4.77 -12.86 -3.12
CA GLY A 43 -5.23 -13.46 -4.37
C GLY A 43 -5.90 -12.45 -5.31
N LEU A 44 -5.52 -11.18 -5.24
CA LEU A 44 -6.12 -10.11 -6.05
C LEU A 44 -5.58 -10.16 -7.48
N GLU A 45 -6.47 -10.00 -8.45
CA GLU A 45 -6.08 -9.92 -9.85
C GLU A 45 -5.39 -8.59 -10.15
N LEU A 46 -4.14 -8.67 -10.60
CA LEU A 46 -3.37 -7.51 -11.05
C LEU A 46 -3.52 -7.34 -12.56
N HIS A 47 -4.27 -6.30 -12.96
CA HIS A 47 -4.31 -5.88 -14.35
C HIS A 47 -3.03 -5.09 -14.65
N LYS A 48 -2.12 -5.72 -15.40
CA LYS A 48 -0.84 -5.11 -15.75
C LYS A 48 -1.06 -3.81 -16.51
N ALA A 49 -0.35 -2.76 -16.09
CA ALA A 49 -0.32 -1.49 -16.79
C ALA A 49 1.10 -0.93 -16.77
N CYS A 50 1.59 -0.51 -17.94
CA CYS A 50 2.85 0.22 -18.04
C CYS A 50 2.57 1.70 -17.79
N SER A 51 2.59 2.12 -16.53
CA SER A 51 2.41 3.53 -16.16
C SER A 51 3.35 3.93 -15.02
N THR A 52 3.42 5.23 -14.76
CA THR A 52 4.22 5.84 -13.71
C THR A 52 3.37 6.78 -12.87
N VAL A 53 3.67 6.85 -11.59
CA VAL A 53 3.08 7.81 -10.65
C VAL A 53 4.17 8.75 -10.16
N GLN A 54 3.84 10.02 -9.94
CA GLN A 54 4.73 10.96 -9.29
C GLN A 54 4.37 11.02 -7.80
N THR A 55 5.36 10.80 -6.94
CA THR A 55 5.15 10.91 -5.48
C THR A 55 5.42 12.34 -5.02
N ALA A 56 5.09 12.65 -3.76
CA ALA A 56 5.39 13.95 -3.16
C ALA A 56 6.89 14.33 -3.20
N GLY A 57 7.79 13.35 -3.38
CA GLY A 57 9.23 13.61 -3.61
C GLY A 57 9.58 14.07 -5.02
N GLY A 58 8.60 14.25 -5.90
CA GLY A 58 8.76 14.74 -7.28
C GLY A 58 9.33 13.71 -8.26
N SER A 59 9.84 12.57 -7.79
CA SER A 59 10.38 11.51 -8.63
C SER A 59 9.27 10.61 -9.19
N PRO A 60 9.33 10.24 -10.48
CA PRO A 60 8.42 9.26 -11.06
C PRO A 60 8.77 7.84 -10.61
N HIS A 61 7.75 7.04 -10.29
CA HIS A 61 7.88 5.64 -9.92
C HIS A 61 7.01 4.78 -10.81
N ARG A 62 7.55 3.66 -11.28
CA ARG A 62 6.79 2.71 -12.10
C ARG A 62 5.81 1.93 -11.23
N ILE A 63 4.57 1.82 -11.69
CA ILE A 63 3.57 0.94 -11.08
C ILE A 63 3.55 -0.41 -11.77
N MET A 64 3.16 -1.45 -11.02
CA MET A 64 3.03 -2.81 -11.54
C MET A 64 1.75 -2.99 -12.35
N GLY A 65 0.72 -2.21 -12.01
CA GLY A 65 -0.59 -2.30 -12.64
C GLY A 65 -1.67 -1.65 -11.79
N LYS A 66 -2.90 -2.04 -12.08
CA LYS A 66 -4.12 -1.60 -11.42
C LYS A 66 -4.83 -2.79 -10.81
N ILE A 67 -5.38 -2.60 -9.63
CA ILE A 67 -6.23 -3.59 -8.95
C ILE A 67 -7.51 -2.89 -8.55
N ARG A 68 -8.63 -3.54 -8.79
CA ARG A 68 -9.92 -3.13 -8.25
C ARG A 68 -10.30 -4.07 -7.12
N THR A 69 -10.54 -3.52 -5.93
CA THR A 69 -10.86 -4.32 -4.75
C THR A 69 -11.78 -3.57 -3.80
N ALA A 70 -12.52 -4.29 -2.98
CA ALA A 70 -13.33 -3.71 -1.93
C ALA A 70 -12.43 -3.32 -0.74
N MET A 71 -12.56 -2.07 -0.29
CA MET A 71 -11.89 -1.55 0.89
C MET A 71 -12.92 -1.07 1.91
N THR A 72 -12.74 -1.46 3.17
CA THR A 72 -13.58 -1.00 4.28
C THR A 72 -12.85 0.05 5.10
N TYR A 73 -13.51 1.19 5.31
CA TYR A 73 -13.07 2.25 6.20
C TYR A 73 -14.24 2.70 7.07
N ASN A 74 -14.05 2.70 8.40
CA ASN A 74 -15.07 3.09 9.37
C ASN A 74 -16.43 2.38 9.15
N GLY A 75 -16.39 1.07 8.89
CA GLY A 75 -17.58 0.25 8.60
C GLY A 75 -18.19 0.41 7.20
N ILE A 76 -17.69 1.35 6.38
CA ILE A 76 -18.16 1.59 5.02
C ILE A 76 -17.25 0.87 4.04
N THR A 77 -17.83 -0.02 3.23
CA THR A 77 -17.11 -0.73 2.17
C THR A 77 -17.36 -0.10 0.81
N LYS A 78 -16.30 0.17 0.04
CA LYS A 78 -16.38 0.63 -1.35
C LYS A 78 -15.34 -0.03 -2.22
N ASP A 79 -15.69 -0.23 -3.49
CA ASP A 79 -14.70 -0.56 -4.51
C ASP A 79 -13.73 0.62 -4.69
N VAL A 80 -12.45 0.30 -4.70
CA VAL A 80 -11.37 1.27 -4.94
C VAL A 80 -10.37 0.70 -5.93
N ASP A 81 -9.80 1.61 -6.71
CA ASP A 81 -8.67 1.32 -7.56
C ASP A 81 -7.37 1.55 -6.78
N LEU A 82 -6.53 0.52 -6.71
CA LEU A 82 -5.23 0.56 -6.04
C LEU A 82 -4.12 0.33 -7.06
N PHE A 83 -3.03 1.07 -6.89
CA PHE A 83 -1.87 1.01 -7.76
C PHE A 83 -0.64 0.53 -6.96
N PRO A 84 -0.24 -0.75 -7.08
CA PRO A 84 0.98 -1.23 -6.46
C PRO A 84 2.20 -0.66 -7.16
N TYR A 85 3.09 0.00 -6.42
CA TYR A 85 4.36 0.47 -6.99
C TYR A 85 5.46 -0.58 -6.90
N HIS A 86 6.33 -0.62 -7.90
CA HIS A 86 7.49 -1.50 -7.91
C HIS A 86 8.69 -0.82 -7.23
N GLY A 87 8.86 -1.05 -5.92
CA GLY A 87 9.99 -0.50 -5.18
C GLY A 87 11.25 -1.35 -5.29
N ASN A 88 12.36 -0.78 -5.73
CA ASN A 88 13.68 -1.37 -5.48
C ASN A 88 13.99 -1.26 -3.98
N ASN A 89 14.61 -2.29 -3.42
CA ASN A 89 14.97 -2.50 -2.00
C ASN A 89 15.87 -1.41 -1.34
N ARG A 90 16.00 -0.21 -1.92
CA ARG A 90 16.91 0.86 -1.47
C ARG A 90 16.26 2.20 -1.11
N SER A 91 14.96 2.39 -1.29
CA SER A 91 14.32 3.64 -0.84
C SER A 91 13.87 3.53 0.62
N ASN A 92 14.56 4.25 1.51
CA ASN A 92 14.26 4.53 2.92
C ASN A 92 12.87 5.21 3.10
N TRP A 93 11.79 4.52 2.76
CA TRP A 93 10.46 4.89 3.21
C TRP A 93 10.25 4.27 4.59
N ASN A 94 10.21 5.10 5.64
CA ASN A 94 9.91 4.69 7.03
C ASN A 94 8.40 4.45 7.28
N GLY A 95 7.64 4.09 6.24
CA GLY A 95 6.23 3.74 6.35
C GLY A 95 6.03 2.24 6.09
N LEU A 96 5.48 1.55 7.10
CA LEU A 96 5.22 0.10 7.20
C LEU A 96 6.46 -0.79 7.42
N ARG A 97 6.92 -0.84 8.67
CA ARG A 97 7.57 -2.04 9.23
C ARG A 97 6.47 -2.98 9.76
N PRO A 98 6.19 -4.14 9.13
CA PRO A 98 5.55 -5.22 9.85
C PRO A 98 6.54 -5.74 10.90
N ASN A 99 6.16 -5.64 12.17
CA ASN A 99 6.87 -6.28 13.26
C ASN A 99 6.64 -7.79 13.12
N LEU A 100 7.55 -8.47 12.44
CA LEU A 100 7.53 -9.92 12.23
C LEU A 100 8.58 -10.52 13.17
N ASN A 101 8.28 -10.51 14.47
CA ASN A 101 9.02 -11.34 15.41
C ASN A 101 8.55 -12.79 15.26
N ARG A 102 9.46 -13.57 14.70
CA ARG A 102 9.43 -15.02 14.54
C ARG A 102 9.06 -15.70 15.86
N SER A 103 8.02 -16.51 15.84
CA SER A 103 7.96 -17.71 16.67
C SER A 103 8.44 -18.89 15.82
N LEU A 104 8.98 -19.90 16.50
CA LEU A 104 9.48 -21.20 16.04
C LEU A 104 10.99 -21.26 15.83
N ASN A 105 11.70 -21.43 16.95
CA ASN A 105 12.76 -22.43 16.99
C ASN A 105 12.11 -23.82 16.96
N SER A 106 12.65 -24.63 16.06
CA SER A 106 12.42 -26.04 15.82
C SER A 106 12.77 -26.95 17.02
N VAL A 107 12.17 -28.13 17.02
CA VAL A 107 12.60 -29.34 17.75
C VAL A 107 14.09 -29.62 17.51
#